data_AF-A0A1G7CA80-F1
#
_entry.id   AF-A0A1G7CA80-F1
#
_cell.length_a   1.000
_cell.length_b   1.000
_cell.length_c   1.000
_cell.angle_alpha   90.00
_cell.angle_beta   90.00
_cell.angle_gamma   90.00
#
_symmetry.space_group_name_H-M   'P 1'
#
loop_
_entity.id
_entity.type
_entity.pdbx_description
1 polymer ?
#
loop_
_entity_poly.entity_id
_entity_poly.type
_entity_poly.pdbx_seq_one_letter_code
_entity_poly.pdbx_strand_id
1 'polypeptide(L)' 'MPLTIQAAPRTELAGIDLERITFDQAKGWRCALCSDRLTADRSLGTFTAGAGLLTDLTELWACAPACR' A
#
# COMPACT_ATOMS: atom_id res chain seq x y z
N MET A 1 -21.22 -14.52 14.34
CA MET A 1 -20.54 -14.10 13.09
C MET A 1 -19.97 -12.71 13.35
N PRO A 2 -18.67 -12.52 13.58
CA PRO A 2 -18.16 -11.16 13.78
C PRO A 2 -18.15 -10.46 12.41
N LEU A 3 -18.75 -9.28 12.36
CA LEU A 3 -18.62 -8.35 11.24
C LEU A 3 -17.14 -7.97 11.16
N THR A 4 -16.45 -8.49 10.15
CA THR A 4 -15.13 -8.00 9.77
C THR A 4 -15.32 -6.50 9.50
N ILE A 5 -14.72 -5.65 10.32
CA ILE A 5 -14.62 -4.22 10.03
C ILE A 5 -13.74 -4.15 8.79
N GLN A 6 -14.33 -4.22 7.59
CA GLN A 6 -13.65 -3.85 6.37
C GLN A 6 -13.36 -2.36 6.53
N ALA A 7 -12.11 -2.03 6.87
CA ALA A 7 -11.65 -0.67 6.80
C ALA A 7 -11.96 -0.17 5.38
N ALA A 8 -12.73 0.91 5.28
CA ALA A 8 -13.07 1.48 3.99
C ALA A 8 -11.77 1.73 3.20
N PRO A 9 -11.76 1.44 1.90
CA PRO A 9 -10.56 1.56 1.09
C PRO A 9 -10.10 3.01 1.08
N ARG A 10 -8.81 3.20 1.38
CA ARG A 10 -8.22 4.54 1.46
C ARG A 10 -7.80 4.99 0.07
N THR A 11 -8.12 6.23 -0.27
CA THR A 11 -7.72 6.83 -1.55
C THR A 11 -6.52 7.77 -1.41
N GLU A 12 -6.00 7.91 -0.20
CA GLU A 12 -4.91 8.83 0.10
C GLU A 12 -3.93 8.18 1.10
N LEU A 13 -2.65 8.37 0.84
CA LEU A 13 -1.55 7.99 1.73
C LEU A 13 -0.60 9.19 1.84
N ALA A 14 -0.38 9.69 3.05
CA ALA A 14 0.38 10.92 3.26
C ALA A 14 1.78 10.85 2.63
N GLY A 15 2.05 11.79 1.71
CA GLY A 15 3.33 11.90 1.02
C GLY A 15 3.54 10.93 -0.14
N ILE A 16 2.53 10.14 -0.52
CA ILE A 16 2.60 9.18 -1.63
C ILE A 16 1.50 9.45 -2.64
N ASP A 17 1.89 9.51 -3.90
CA ASP A 17 0.98 9.50 -5.03
C ASP A 17 0.62 8.06 -5.40
N LEU A 18 -0.62 7.65 -5.07
CA LEU A 18 -1.12 6.30 -5.31
C LEU A 18 -1.20 5.96 -6.80
N GLU A 19 -1.40 6.94 -7.68
CA GLU A 19 -1.47 6.70 -9.13
C GLU A 19 -0.09 6.37 -9.71
N ARG A 20 0.97 6.73 -8.98
CA ARG A 20 2.37 6.46 -9.34
C ARG A 20 2.96 5.24 -8.65
N ILE A 21 2.16 4.51 -7.87
CA ILE A 21 2.58 3.23 -7.29
C ILE A 21 2.97 2.28 -8.41
N THR A 22 4.18 1.74 -8.30
CA THR A 22 4.73 0.79 -9.27
C THR A 22 4.16 -0.60 -9.05
N PHE A 23 4.29 -1.46 -10.06
CA PHE A 23 3.83 -2.84 -9.99
C PHE A 23 4.48 -3.59 -8.82
N ASP A 24 5.79 -3.42 -8.62
CA ASP A 24 6.52 -4.06 -7.53
C ASP A 24 6.03 -3.61 -6.14
N GLN A 25 5.62 -2.35 -6.01
CA GLN A 25 5.05 -1.82 -4.77
C GLN A 25 3.62 -2.35 -4.54
N ALA A 26 2.79 -2.38 -5.58
CA ALA A 26 1.44 -2.94 -5.52
C ALA A 26 1.45 -4.46 -5.22
N LYS A 27 2.51 -5.17 -5.62
CA LYS A 27 2.72 -6.59 -5.28
C LYS A 27 3.32 -6.81 -3.89
N GLY A 28 3.68 -5.77 -3.15
CA GLY A 28 4.34 -5.90 -1.86
C GLY A 28 5.77 -6.47 -1.97
N TRP A 29 6.43 -6.31 -3.12
CA TRP A 29 7.86 -6.66 -3.25
C TRP A 29 8.77 -5.51 -2.85
N ARG A 30 8.27 -4.28 -3.03
CA ARG A 30 8.97 -3.04 -2.69
C ARG A 30 8.09 -2.21 -1.77
N CYS A 31 8.74 -1.47 -0.89
CA CYS A 31 8.07 -0.58 0.05
C CYS A 31 7.30 0.50 -0.73
N ALA A 32 6.02 0.67 -0.39
CA ALA A 32 5.20 1.73 -0.97
C ALA A 32 5.74 3.14 -0.64
N LEU A 33 6.56 3.29 0.41
CA LEU A 33 7.09 4.59 0.84
C LEU A 33 8.47 4.91 0.26
N CYS A 34 9.47 4.04 0.43
CA CYS A 34 10.85 4.30 -0.01
C CYS A 34 11.26 3.54 -1.28
N SER A 35 10.39 2.67 -1.80
CA SER A 35 10.69 1.79 -2.93
C SER A 35 11.84 0.81 -2.69
N ASP A 36 12.36 0.63 -1.48
CA ASP A 36 13.34 -0.43 -1.22
C ASP A 36 12.68 -1.81 -1.22
N ARG A 37 13.46 -2.86 -1.49
CA ARG A 37 12.99 -4.23 -1.41
C ARG A 37 12.54 -4.54 0.03
N LEU A 38 11.34 -5.10 0.16
CA LEU A 38 10.84 -5.53 1.46
C LEU A 38 11.57 -6.81 1.89
N THR A 39 12.21 -6.75 3.07
CA THR A 39 12.81 -7.89 3.77
C THR A 39 12.05 -8.23 5.04
N ALA A 40 11.54 -7.20 5.70
CA ALA A 40 10.50 -7.25 6.72
C ALA A 40 9.50 -6.14 6.43
N ASP A 41 8.21 -6.46 6.52
CA ASP A 41 7.13 -5.61 6.08
C ASP A 41 6.08 -5.36 7.18
N ARG A 42 5.35 -4.26 7.00
CA ARG A 42 4.14 -3.93 7.74
C ARG A 42 3.06 -3.49 6.75
N SER A 43 1.83 -3.92 6.99
CA SER A 43 0.68 -3.46 6.22
C SER A 43 0.41 -1.98 6.53
N LEU A 44 0.19 -1.19 5.49
CA LEU A 44 -0.33 0.18 5.56
C LEU A 44 -1.87 0.21 5.48
N GLY A 45 -2.48 -0.93 5.14
CA GLY A 45 -3.90 -1.09 4.82
C GLY A 45 -4.17 -1.20 3.33
N THR A 46 -5.46 -1.25 3.00
CA THR A 46 -5.95 -1.38 1.63
C THR A 46 -6.25 -0.02 1.01
N PHE A 47 -5.74 0.18 -0.21
CA PHE A 47 -5.86 1.42 -0.96
C PHE A 47 -6.46 1.19 -2.34
N THR A 48 -7.04 2.25 -2.90
CA THR A 48 -7.47 2.32 -4.30
C THR A 48 -7.25 3.72 -4.85
N ALA A 49 -7.11 3.87 -6.16
CA ALA A 49 -6.93 5.13 -6.85
C ALA A 49 -7.79 5.18 -8.12
N GLY A 50 -8.14 6.40 -8.56
CA GLY A 50 -8.93 6.60 -9.78
C GLY A 50 -8.16 6.25 -11.07
N ALA A 51 -6.83 6.18 -10.99
CA ALA A 51 -5.95 5.79 -12.09
C ALA A 51 -4.72 5.03 -11.58
N GLY A 52 -3.86 4.59 -12.50
CA GLY A 52 -2.65 3.82 -12.19
C GLY A 52 -2.93 2.35 -11.92
N LEU A 53 -2.11 1.72 -11.08
CA LEU A 53 -2.18 0.27 -10.80
C LEU A 53 -3.10 -0.09 -9.63
N LEU A 54 -3.55 0.89 -8.86
CA LEU A 54 -4.41 0.71 -7.69
C LEU A 54 -5.91 0.88 -8.03
N THR A 55 -6.33 0.55 -9.25
CA THR A 55 -7.76 0.62 -9.64
C THR A 55 -8.63 -0.36 -8.87
N ASP A 56 -8.03 -1.46 -8.39
CA ASP A 56 -8.65 -2.41 -7.47
C ASP A 56 -8.11 -2.24 -6.04
N LEU A 57 -8.89 -2.72 -5.09
CA LEU A 57 -8.50 -2.78 -3.68
C LEU A 57 -7.19 -3.55 -3.50
N THR A 58 -6.13 -2.81 -3.18
CA THR A 58 -4.79 -3.37 -3.09
C THR A 58 -4.19 -3.04 -1.73
N GLU A 59 -3.70 -4.06 -1.04
CA GLU A 59 -2.98 -3.86 0.22
C GLU A 59 -1.56 -3.37 -0.06
N LEU A 60 -1.19 -2.24 0.56
CA LEU A 60 0.15 -1.67 0.44
C LEU A 60 0.99 -1.99 1.67
N TRP A 61 2.28 -2.21 1.42
CA TRP A 61 3.24 -2.65 2.44
C TRP A 61 4.39 -1.65 2.54
N ALA A 62 4.89 -1.45 3.76
CA ALA A 62 6.07 -0.63 4.04
C ALA A 62 7.11 -1.40 4.82
N CYS A 63 8.34 -0.88 4.86
CA CYS A 63 9.41 -1.47 5.67
C CYS A 63 9.03 -1.54 7.16
N ALA A 64 9.51 -2.61 7.79
CA ALA A 64 9.58 -2.75 9.24
C ALA A 64 11.05 -3.01 9.66
N PRO A 65 11.69 -2.12 10.43
CA PRO A 65 11.20 -0.85 10.98
C PRO A 65 10.93 0.22 9.91
N ALA A 66 10.38 1.36 10.33
CA ALA A 66 10.02 2.45 9.42
C ALA A 66 11.17 2.87 8.50
N CYS A 67 10.83 3.31 7.29
CA CYS A 67 11.77 3.88 6.34
C CYS A 67 12.56 5.04 6.97
N ARG A 68 13.83 5.14 6.60
CA ARG A 68 14.74 6.16 7.11
C ARG A 68 14.65 7.45 6.31
#